data_AF-A0A256IL51-F1
#
_entry.id   AF-A0A256IL51-F1
#
_cell.length_a   1.000
_cell.length_b   1.000
_cell.length_c   1.000
_cell.angle_alpha   90.00
_cell.angle_beta   90.00
_cell.angle_gamma   90.00
#
_symmetry.space_group_name_H-M   'P 1'
#
loop_
_entity.id
_entity.type
_entity.pdbx_description
1 polymer ?
#
loop_
_entity_poly.entity_id
_entity_poly.type
_entity_poly.pdbx_seq_one_letter_code
_entity_poly.pdbx_strand_id
1 'polypeptide(L)'
;GLGQLAIGAGGLDIAVAMGGGPYYVEMPEVVNVHLEGELPEWATAKDVALHLLGELTVKGGVGKIFEYTGPGAEKLTIPERTTITNLGTELGATSSIFGTDEKTRDWLARQDREEEYVDLQPDDDAEYAETIEVDLDELEPLVAAPSMPDNVAPVSEYEGTDVEQVIIGSCTNGAYEDILPSAKMLEGREVDKGTEMIVAPGSKQASEMLAREGWTAEMMAAGVNFSEATCGACIGIGHV
;
A
#
# COMPACT_ATOMS: atom_id res chain seq x y z
N GLY A 1 2.49 1.89 -8.24
CA GLY A 1 1.47 0.90 -8.65
C GLY A 1 1.02 0.97 -10.11
N LEU A 2 1.03 2.14 -10.77
CA LEU A 2 0.40 2.35 -12.09
C LEU A 2 1.37 2.75 -13.22
N GLY A 3 2.65 2.34 -13.16
CA GLY A 3 3.63 2.73 -14.19
C GLY A 3 4.00 4.22 -14.21
N GLN A 4 3.91 4.89 -13.05
CA GLN A 4 4.22 6.31 -12.92
C GLN A 4 5.35 6.50 -11.91
N LEU A 5 6.34 7.32 -12.28
CA LEU A 5 7.33 7.86 -11.34
C LEU A 5 6.70 9.02 -10.56
N ALA A 6 6.38 8.80 -9.29
CA ALA A 6 5.78 9.80 -8.40
C ALA A 6 6.72 10.10 -7.23
N ILE A 7 7.12 11.35 -7.08
CA ILE A 7 8.11 11.79 -6.09
C ILE A 7 7.47 12.86 -5.18
N GLY A 8 7.61 12.67 -3.87
CA GLY A 8 7.21 13.68 -2.89
C GLY A 8 8.16 14.88 -2.93
N ALA A 9 7.62 16.09 -2.94
CA ALA A 9 8.41 17.33 -3.03
C ALA A 9 7.95 18.37 -2.00
N GLY A 10 8.86 19.27 -1.61
CA GLY A 10 8.54 20.39 -0.74
C GLY A 10 7.68 21.44 -1.44
N GLY A 11 6.88 22.19 -0.68
CA GLY A 11 5.96 23.19 -1.25
C GLY A 11 6.64 24.28 -2.09
N LEU A 12 7.89 24.63 -1.77
CA LEU A 12 8.66 25.60 -2.56
C LEU A 12 9.06 25.02 -3.92
N ASP A 13 9.54 23.78 -3.95
CA ASP A 13 9.93 23.11 -5.20
C ASP A 13 8.73 22.95 -6.13
N ILE A 14 7.57 22.58 -5.57
CA ILE A 14 6.30 22.52 -6.30
C ILE A 14 5.94 23.91 -6.86
N ALA A 15 6.05 24.97 -6.07
CA ALA A 15 5.74 26.32 -6.53
C ALA A 15 6.68 26.78 -7.67
N VAL A 16 7.96 26.42 -7.61
CA VAL A 16 8.93 26.68 -8.68
C VAL A 16 8.56 25.92 -9.95
N ALA A 17 8.26 24.62 -9.85
CA ALA A 17 7.85 23.78 -10.97
C ALA A 17 6.56 24.29 -11.62
N MET A 18 5.55 24.64 -10.81
CA MET A 18 4.31 25.26 -11.28
C MET A 18 4.53 26.62 -11.95
N GLY A 19 5.57 27.36 -11.53
CA GLY A 19 6.00 28.61 -12.15
C GLY A 19 6.77 28.43 -13.47
N GLY A 20 6.95 27.20 -13.94
CA GLY A 20 7.72 26.86 -15.14
C GLY A 20 9.23 26.75 -14.90
N GLY A 21 9.67 26.79 -13.65
CA GLY A 21 11.04 26.50 -13.27
C GLY A 21 11.35 24.99 -13.32
N PRO A 22 12.62 24.61 -13.47
CA PRO A 22 13.03 23.21 -13.40
C PRO A 22 12.93 22.67 -11.97
N TYR A 23 12.47 21.43 -11.83
CA TYR A 23 12.61 20.62 -10.61
C TYR A 23 13.87 19.76 -10.74
N TYR A 24 14.76 19.83 -9.75
CA TYR A 24 16.00 19.06 -9.75
C TYR A 24 15.90 17.92 -8.75
N VAL A 25 16.33 16.73 -9.18
CA VAL A 25 16.45 15.54 -8.36
C VAL A 25 17.86 15.01 -8.52
N GLU A 26 18.49 14.58 -7.42
CA GLU A 26 19.75 13.84 -7.50
C GLU A 26 19.45 12.48 -8.14
N MET A 27 20.26 12.04 -9.11
CA MET A 27 20.01 10.79 -9.83
C MET A 27 20.02 9.62 -8.84
N PRO A 28 18.88 8.96 -8.59
CA PRO A 28 18.83 7.86 -7.66
C PRO A 28 19.40 6.60 -8.30
N GLU A 29 19.94 5.71 -7.47
CA GLU A 29 20.23 4.34 -7.89
C GLU A 29 18.91 3.58 -8.09
N VAL A 30 18.84 2.69 -9.09
CA VAL A 30 17.66 1.85 -9.31
C VAL A 30 17.95 0.46 -8.77
N VAL A 31 17.11 0.01 -7.84
CA VAL A 31 17.16 -1.33 -7.25
C VAL A 31 15.99 -2.14 -7.80
N ASN A 32 16.29 -3.29 -8.38
CA ASN A 32 15.27 -4.24 -8.81
C ASN A 32 14.83 -5.07 -7.60
N VAL A 33 13.54 -5.05 -7.28
CA VAL A 33 12.91 -6.02 -6.39
C VAL A 33 12.23 -7.07 -7.25
N HIS A 34 12.89 -8.20 -7.44
CA HIS A 34 12.40 -9.30 -8.28
C HIS A 34 11.52 -10.23 -7.44
N LEU A 35 10.22 -10.22 -7.72
CA LEU A 35 9.20 -11.00 -7.01
C LEU A 35 8.98 -12.35 -7.69
N GLU A 36 9.16 -13.44 -6.97
CA GLU A 36 8.84 -14.81 -7.40
C GLU A 36 7.72 -15.42 -6.56
N GLY A 37 7.11 -16.52 -7.02
CA GLY A 37 6.05 -17.21 -6.26
C GLY A 37 4.67 -16.54 -6.30
N GLU A 38 3.85 -16.79 -5.28
CA GLU A 38 2.52 -16.20 -5.06
C GLU A 38 2.27 -15.98 -3.57
N LEU A 39 1.60 -14.89 -3.20
CA LEU A 39 1.24 -14.67 -1.80
C LEU A 39 0.29 -15.78 -1.31
N PRO A 40 0.59 -16.43 -0.17
CA PRO A 40 -0.31 -17.41 0.44
C PRO A 40 -1.57 -16.73 1.02
N GLU A 41 -2.59 -17.53 1.36
CA GLU A 41 -3.96 -17.10 1.68
C GLU A 41 -4.10 -15.89 2.63
N TRP A 42 -3.21 -15.77 3.63
CA TRP A 42 -3.27 -14.70 4.64
C TRP A 42 -2.19 -13.64 4.49
N ALA A 43 -1.20 -13.86 3.62
CA ALA A 43 -0.21 -12.85 3.30
C ALA A 43 -0.77 -11.90 2.23
N THR A 44 -0.38 -10.64 2.34
CA THR A 44 -0.89 -9.55 1.51
C THR A 44 0.26 -8.74 0.93
N ALA A 45 -0.04 -7.85 -0.01
CA ALA A 45 0.93 -6.91 -0.54
C ALA A 45 1.55 -5.99 0.54
N LYS A 46 0.84 -5.78 1.67
CA LYS A 46 1.40 -5.08 2.83
C LYS A 46 2.55 -5.86 3.46
N ASP A 47 2.47 -7.18 3.49
CA ASP A 47 3.51 -8.05 4.05
C ASP A 47 4.77 -8.06 3.17
N VAL A 48 4.63 -7.94 1.85
CA VAL A 48 5.78 -7.71 0.94
C VAL A 48 6.53 -6.43 1.31
N ALA A 49 5.80 -5.33 1.51
CA ALA A 49 6.40 -4.05 1.89
C ALA A 49 7.03 -4.08 3.28
N LEU A 50 6.38 -4.75 4.25
CA LEU A 50 6.92 -4.93 5.59
C LEU A 50 8.16 -5.82 5.59
N HIS A 51 8.19 -6.89 4.79
CA HIS A 51 9.36 -7.74 4.64
C HIS A 51 10.57 -6.94 4.17
N LEU A 52 10.41 -6.15 3.10
CA LEU A 52 11.46 -5.25 2.61
C LEU A 52 11.88 -4.22 3.67
N LEU A 53 10.93 -3.67 4.42
CA LEU A 53 11.20 -2.71 5.48
C LEU A 53 11.97 -3.30 6.66
N GLY A 54 11.67 -4.55 7.04
CA GLY A 54 12.41 -5.29 8.06
C GLY A 54 13.84 -5.62 7.63
N GLU A 55 14.04 -5.96 6.36
CA GLU A 55 15.37 -6.27 5.81
C GLU A 55 16.24 -5.02 5.61
N LEU A 56 15.67 -3.98 5.00
CA LEU A 56 16.41 -2.81 4.53
C LEU A 56 16.44 -1.66 5.54
N THR A 57 15.57 -1.68 6.56
CA THR A 57 15.37 -0.62 7.55
C THR A 57 14.86 0.70 6.96
N VAL A 58 14.51 1.67 7.82
CA VAL A 58 14.03 3.00 7.40
C VAL A 58 15.03 3.85 6.59
N LYS A 59 16.25 3.36 6.39
CA LYS A 59 17.30 4.07 5.63
C LYS A 59 17.73 3.33 4.37
N GLY A 60 17.26 2.10 4.14
CA GLY A 60 17.75 1.26 3.06
C GLY A 60 17.39 1.76 1.66
N GLY A 61 16.39 2.63 1.54
CA GLY A 61 15.94 3.25 0.30
C GLY A 61 16.48 4.66 0.03
N VAL A 62 17.25 5.26 0.94
CA VAL A 62 17.73 6.65 0.76
C VAL A 62 18.58 6.75 -0.51
N GLY A 63 18.18 7.65 -1.42
CA GLY A 63 18.84 7.85 -2.70
C GLY A 63 18.55 6.76 -3.75
N LYS A 64 17.54 5.92 -3.51
CA LYS A 64 17.16 4.82 -4.41
C LYS A 64 15.73 4.96 -4.94
N ILE A 65 15.49 4.35 -6.10
CA ILE A 65 14.16 3.98 -6.61
C ILE A 65 14.07 2.46 -6.58
N PHE A 66 12.98 1.93 -6.05
CA PHE A 66 12.67 0.50 -6.16
C PHE A 66 11.78 0.25 -7.36
N GLU A 67 12.28 -0.53 -8.32
CA GLU A 67 11.50 -1.04 -9.44
C GLU A 67 11.15 -2.50 -9.18
N TYR A 68 9.86 -2.83 -9.22
CA TYR A 68 9.37 -4.17 -8.90
C TYR A 68 9.11 -4.94 -10.19
N THR A 69 9.76 -6.10 -10.31
CA THR A 69 9.70 -6.98 -11.50
C THR A 69 9.44 -8.44 -11.10
N GLY A 70 9.47 -9.34 -12.07
CA GLY A 70 9.35 -10.78 -11.85
C GLY A 70 7.90 -11.31 -11.93
N PRO A 71 7.75 -12.64 -12.06
CA PRO A 71 6.44 -13.28 -12.28
C PRO A 71 5.46 -13.07 -11.11
N GLY A 72 5.96 -12.87 -9.89
CA GLY A 72 5.13 -12.54 -8.73
C GLY A 72 4.45 -11.17 -8.86
N ALA A 73 5.13 -10.20 -9.47
CA ALA A 73 4.58 -8.85 -9.68
C ALA A 73 3.36 -8.85 -10.63
N GLU A 74 3.33 -9.74 -11.61
CA GLU A 74 2.21 -9.93 -12.53
C GLU A 74 0.95 -10.45 -11.83
N LYS A 75 1.10 -11.18 -10.72
CA LYS A 75 -0.02 -11.74 -9.95
C LYS A 75 -0.72 -10.73 -9.06
N LEU A 76 -0.01 -9.67 -8.65
CA LEU A 76 -0.58 -8.59 -7.84
C LEU A 76 -1.62 -7.78 -8.62
N THR A 77 -2.65 -7.32 -7.92
CA THR A 77 -3.64 -6.35 -8.38
C THR A 77 -3.08 -4.92 -8.33
N ILE A 78 -3.77 -3.97 -8.96
CA ILE A 78 -3.35 -2.56 -8.92
C ILE A 78 -3.40 -1.96 -7.51
N PRO A 79 -4.42 -2.20 -6.67
CA PRO A 79 -4.40 -1.78 -5.26
C PRO A 79 -3.21 -2.34 -4.50
N GLU A 80 -2.92 -3.64 -4.64
CA GLU A 80 -1.77 -4.30 -4.01
C GLU A 80 -0.43 -3.68 -4.42
N ARG A 81 -0.21 -3.45 -5.72
CA ARG A 81 0.98 -2.73 -6.20
C ARG A 81 1.05 -1.31 -5.64
N THR A 82 -0.09 -0.67 -5.45
CA THR A 82 -0.16 0.68 -4.88
C THR A 82 0.22 0.67 -3.40
N THR A 83 -0.25 -0.30 -2.61
CA THR A 83 0.16 -0.53 -1.22
C THR A 83 1.68 -0.68 -1.10
N ILE A 84 2.29 -1.54 -1.94
CA ILE A 84 3.74 -1.75 -1.94
C ILE A 84 4.47 -0.44 -2.25
N THR A 85 4.09 0.24 -3.35
CA THR A 85 4.78 1.49 -3.72
C THR A 85 4.53 2.64 -2.75
N ASN A 86 3.41 2.64 -2.02
CA ASN A 86 3.11 3.64 -0.99
C ASN A 86 4.07 3.50 0.20
N LEU A 87 4.30 2.26 0.66
CA LEU A 87 5.21 1.97 1.77
C LEU A 87 6.69 2.06 1.42
N GLY A 88 7.04 2.22 0.13
CA GLY A 88 8.40 2.57 -0.29
C GLY A 88 8.93 3.86 0.37
N THR A 89 8.05 4.79 0.75
CA THR A 89 8.44 5.99 1.51
C THR A 89 9.00 5.65 2.90
N GLU A 90 8.54 4.59 3.55
CA GLU A 90 9.03 4.19 4.89
C GLU A 90 10.47 3.66 4.84
N LEU A 91 10.93 3.17 3.69
CA LEU A 91 12.33 2.82 3.42
C LEU A 91 13.22 4.06 3.21
N GLY A 92 12.62 5.25 3.09
CA GLY A 92 13.30 6.47 2.63
C GLY A 92 13.52 6.52 1.12
N ALA A 93 12.80 5.72 0.33
CA ALA A 93 12.93 5.68 -1.12
C ALA A 93 12.52 7.02 -1.77
N THR A 94 13.22 7.38 -2.85
CA THR A 94 12.84 8.53 -3.69
C THR A 94 11.49 8.27 -4.36
N SER A 95 11.29 7.04 -4.83
CA SER A 95 10.03 6.56 -5.39
C SER A 95 10.04 5.03 -5.47
N SER A 96 8.92 4.46 -5.90
CA SER A 96 8.73 3.04 -6.12
C SER A 96 7.80 2.83 -7.31
N ILE A 97 8.14 1.91 -8.21
CA ILE A 97 7.45 1.76 -9.49
C ILE A 97 7.26 0.29 -9.89
N PHE A 98 6.14 0.01 -10.53
CA PHE A 98 5.87 -1.24 -11.25
C PHE A 98 5.67 -0.88 -12.72
N GLY A 99 6.07 -1.76 -13.63
CA GLY A 99 5.68 -1.67 -15.04
C GLY A 99 4.17 -1.72 -15.24
N THR A 100 3.72 -1.41 -16.46
CA THR A 100 2.30 -1.47 -16.83
C THR A 100 1.96 -2.74 -17.59
N ASP A 101 0.75 -3.23 -17.37
CA ASP A 101 0.26 -4.49 -17.94
C ASP A 101 -1.25 -4.40 -18.23
N GLU A 102 -1.85 -5.53 -18.63
CA GLU A 102 -3.29 -5.61 -18.88
C GLU A 102 -4.11 -5.21 -17.64
N LYS A 103 -3.68 -5.53 -16.42
CA LYS A 103 -4.37 -5.10 -15.19
C LYS A 103 -4.34 -3.58 -15.03
N THR A 104 -3.24 -2.94 -15.44
CA THR A 104 -3.12 -1.48 -15.46
C THR A 104 -4.10 -0.87 -16.47
N ARG A 105 -4.18 -1.44 -17.68
CA ARG A 105 -5.16 -1.02 -18.69
C ARG A 105 -6.59 -1.18 -18.18
N ASP A 106 -6.94 -2.34 -17.63
CA ASP A 106 -8.27 -2.64 -17.08
C ASP A 106 -8.63 -1.68 -15.95
N TRP A 107 -7.68 -1.38 -15.07
CA TRP A 107 -7.88 -0.41 -13.99
C TRP A 107 -8.18 0.99 -14.54
N LEU A 108 -7.39 1.46 -15.51
CA LEU A 108 -7.61 2.75 -16.15
C LEU A 108 -8.95 2.80 -16.89
N ALA A 109 -9.35 1.72 -17.57
CA ALA A 109 -10.66 1.61 -18.23
C ALA A 109 -11.82 1.75 -17.23
N ARG A 110 -11.72 1.13 -16.05
CA ARG A 110 -12.71 1.30 -14.96
C ARG A 110 -12.80 2.72 -14.41
N GLN A 111 -11.79 3.55 -14.66
CA GLN A 111 -11.77 4.97 -14.31
C GLN A 111 -12.06 5.89 -15.51
N ASP A 112 -12.61 5.35 -16.61
CA ASP A 112 -12.87 6.07 -17.86
C ASP A 112 -11.61 6.71 -18.48
N ARG A 113 -10.45 6.04 -18.33
CA ARG A 113 -9.12 6.54 -18.73
C ARG A 113 -8.31 5.51 -19.51
N GLU A 114 -8.95 4.56 -20.18
CA GLU A 114 -8.26 3.52 -20.97
C GLU A 114 -7.29 4.11 -22.00
N GLU A 115 -7.65 5.25 -22.61
CA GLU A 115 -6.84 5.95 -23.61
C GLU A 115 -5.50 6.49 -23.06
N GLU A 116 -5.36 6.60 -21.73
CA GLU A 116 -4.14 7.04 -21.05
C GLU A 116 -3.16 5.87 -20.81
N TYR A 117 -3.54 4.64 -21.13
CA TYR A 117 -2.65 3.48 -20.97
C TYR A 117 -1.45 3.59 -21.90
N VAL A 118 -0.26 3.42 -21.32
CA VAL A 118 1.01 3.30 -22.02
C VAL A 118 1.67 2.01 -21.57
N ASP A 119 2.14 1.20 -22.52
CA ASP A 119 2.94 0.01 -22.24
C ASP A 119 4.36 0.45 -21.84
N LEU A 120 4.72 0.19 -20.58
CA LEU A 120 5.95 0.63 -19.93
C LEU A 120 6.53 -0.57 -19.20
N GLN A 121 7.65 -1.05 -19.72
CA GLN A 121 8.45 -2.13 -19.15
C GLN A 121 9.92 -1.69 -19.10
N PRO A 122 10.71 -2.22 -18.15
CA PRO A 122 12.15 -2.07 -18.23
C PRO A 122 12.68 -2.68 -19.53
N ASP A 123 13.76 -2.11 -20.06
CA ASP A 123 14.45 -2.67 -21.22
C ASP A 123 15.09 -4.03 -20.84
N ASP A 124 15.21 -4.94 -21.80
CA ASP A 124 15.84 -6.27 -21.59
C ASP A 124 17.29 -6.19 -21.09
N ASP A 125 17.99 -5.09 -21.39
CA ASP A 125 19.36 -4.80 -20.99
C ASP A 125 19.47 -3.71 -19.91
N ALA A 126 18.37 -3.42 -19.19
CA ALA A 126 18.38 -2.48 -18.07
C ALA A 126 19.39 -2.91 -16.99
N GLU A 127 20.28 -1.99 -16.62
CA GLU A 127 21.26 -2.20 -15.56
C GLU A 127 20.71 -1.69 -14.22
N TYR A 128 20.72 -2.56 -13.22
CA TYR A 128 20.34 -2.25 -11.84
C TYR A 128 21.56 -2.12 -10.95
N ALA A 129 21.54 -1.17 -10.01
CA ALA A 129 22.61 -1.03 -9.02
C ALA A 129 22.65 -2.23 -8.05
N GLU A 130 21.47 -2.81 -7.79
CA GLU A 130 21.25 -3.92 -6.88
C GLU A 130 20.00 -4.69 -7.31
N THR A 131 19.96 -5.99 -7.02
CA THR A 131 18.77 -6.83 -7.19
C THR A 131 18.48 -7.57 -5.90
N ILE A 132 17.24 -7.45 -5.43
CA ILE A 132 16.71 -8.12 -4.23
C ILE A 132 15.69 -9.13 -4.73
N GLU A 133 15.93 -10.40 -4.45
CA GLU A 133 14.99 -11.48 -4.76
C GLU A 133 14.05 -11.69 -3.57
N VAL A 134 12.74 -11.69 -3.82
CA VAL A 134 11.73 -11.94 -2.78
C VAL A 134 10.86 -13.10 -3.24
N ASP A 135 10.91 -14.19 -2.48
CA ASP A 135 9.99 -15.33 -2.65
C ASP A 135 8.68 -15.06 -1.92
N LEU A 136 7.60 -14.83 -2.68
CA LEU A 136 6.28 -14.56 -2.13
C LEU A 136 5.66 -15.80 -1.45
N ASP A 137 6.08 -17.02 -1.82
CA ASP A 137 5.54 -18.26 -1.26
C ASP A 137 5.97 -18.44 0.21
N GLU A 138 7.09 -17.83 0.62
CA GLU A 138 7.64 -17.88 1.98
C GLU A 138 7.09 -16.78 2.90
N LEU A 139 6.33 -15.80 2.38
CA LEU A 139 5.81 -14.71 3.18
C LEU A 139 4.65 -15.17 4.08
N GLU A 140 4.67 -14.70 5.32
CA GLU A 140 3.58 -14.86 6.29
C GLU A 140 3.05 -13.48 6.72
N PRO A 141 1.91 -13.39 7.42
CA PRO A 141 1.41 -12.11 7.93
C PRO A 141 2.42 -11.44 8.88
N LEU A 142 2.76 -10.19 8.59
CA LEU A 142 3.74 -9.40 9.32
C LEU A 142 3.09 -8.18 10.00
N VAL A 143 3.72 -7.73 11.09
CA VAL A 143 3.38 -6.50 11.78
C VAL A 143 4.63 -5.65 12.01
N ALA A 144 4.51 -4.35 11.78
CA ALA A 144 5.49 -3.37 12.25
C ALA A 144 5.16 -3.00 13.70
N ALA A 145 5.98 -3.45 14.63
CA ALA A 145 5.77 -3.27 16.05
C ALA A 145 6.25 -1.90 16.55
N PRO A 146 5.68 -1.36 17.63
CA PRO A 146 6.11 -0.08 18.17
C PRO A 146 7.62 -0.06 18.53
N SER A 147 8.32 1.08 18.44
CA SER A 147 7.86 2.41 17.99
C SER A 147 8.50 2.81 16.65
N MET A 148 8.96 1.83 15.86
CA MET A 148 9.68 2.05 14.61
C MET A 148 9.09 1.15 13.52
N PRO A 149 8.86 1.66 12.30
CA PRO A 149 8.16 0.90 11.27
C PRO A 149 9.01 -0.24 10.68
N ASP A 150 10.34 -0.22 10.85
CA ASP A 150 11.25 -1.32 10.52
C ASP A 150 11.42 -2.38 11.61
N ASN A 151 10.72 -2.25 12.74
CA ASN A 151 10.63 -3.31 13.75
C ASN A 151 9.57 -4.34 13.32
N VAL A 152 9.88 -5.10 12.27
CA VAL A 152 8.96 -6.04 11.64
C VAL A 152 9.11 -7.43 12.24
N ALA A 153 7.99 -8.06 12.58
CA ALA A 153 7.94 -9.42 13.09
C ALA A 153 6.66 -10.14 12.63
N PRO A 154 6.64 -11.48 12.64
CA PRO A 154 5.43 -12.25 12.38
C PRO A 154 4.29 -11.88 13.33
N VAL A 155 3.07 -11.80 12.80
CA VAL A 155 1.86 -11.54 13.61
C VAL A 155 1.69 -12.59 14.73
N SER A 156 2.13 -13.82 14.48
CA SER A 156 2.07 -14.93 15.44
C SER A 156 2.83 -14.66 16.74
N GLU A 157 3.88 -13.82 16.72
CA GLU A 157 4.63 -13.46 17.94
C GLU A 157 3.83 -12.56 18.90
N TYR A 158 2.79 -11.90 18.40
CA TYR A 158 1.93 -11.00 19.17
C TYR A 158 0.60 -11.63 19.58
N GLU A 159 0.42 -12.93 19.37
CA GLU A 159 -0.79 -13.65 19.78
C GLU A 159 -1.08 -13.45 21.28
N GLY A 160 -2.33 -13.09 21.60
CA GLY A 160 -2.77 -12.84 22.98
C GLY A 160 -2.43 -11.45 23.52
N THR A 161 -1.86 -10.55 22.71
CA THR A 161 -1.69 -9.14 23.08
C THR A 161 -3.06 -8.44 23.10
N ASP A 162 -3.36 -7.73 24.20
CA ASP A 162 -4.57 -6.93 24.32
C ASP A 162 -4.55 -5.76 23.32
N VAL A 163 -5.67 -5.54 22.63
CA VAL A 163 -5.83 -4.46 21.63
C VAL A 163 -7.02 -3.58 22.02
N GLU A 164 -6.72 -2.32 22.36
CA GLU A 164 -7.73 -1.32 22.72
C GLU A 164 -8.37 -0.68 21.47
N GLN A 165 -7.65 -0.62 20.35
CA GLN A 165 -8.13 0.03 19.13
C GLN A 165 -7.61 -0.65 17.86
N VAL A 166 -8.49 -0.78 16.87
CA VAL A 166 -8.18 -1.29 15.52
C VAL A 166 -8.63 -0.26 14.50
N ILE A 167 -7.71 0.21 13.65
CA ILE A 167 -8.01 1.14 12.56
C ILE A 167 -7.69 0.46 11.24
N ILE A 168 -8.68 0.37 10.36
CA ILE A 168 -8.54 -0.17 9.00
C ILE A 168 -8.79 0.96 8.01
N GLY A 169 -7.97 1.06 6.97
CA GLY A 169 -8.13 2.06 5.92
C GLY A 169 -6.91 2.94 5.73
N SER A 170 -7.15 4.25 5.60
CA SER A 170 -6.16 5.28 5.21
C SER A 170 -5.76 5.22 3.73
N CYS A 171 -4.70 5.92 3.33
CA CYS A 171 -4.22 5.93 1.95
C CYS A 171 -3.51 4.62 1.55
N THR A 172 -2.97 3.87 2.51
CA THR A 172 -2.18 2.64 2.22
C THR A 172 -3.07 1.44 1.92
N ASN A 173 -4.17 1.26 2.68
CA ASN A 173 -5.08 0.11 2.57
C ASN A 173 -6.55 0.54 2.75
N GLY A 174 -6.97 1.57 2.03
CA GLY A 174 -8.33 2.12 2.09
C GLY A 174 -9.19 1.85 0.87
N ALA A 175 -8.74 1.03 -0.09
CA ALA A 175 -9.57 0.65 -1.23
C ALA A 175 -10.71 -0.28 -0.78
N TYR A 176 -11.69 -0.46 -1.66
CA TYR A 176 -12.79 -1.40 -1.43
C TYR A 176 -12.27 -2.81 -1.12
N GLU A 177 -11.27 -3.27 -1.88
CA GLU A 177 -10.68 -4.61 -1.76
C GLU A 177 -9.87 -4.78 -0.46
N ASP A 178 -9.33 -3.69 0.10
CA ASP A 178 -8.62 -3.72 1.40
C ASP A 178 -9.59 -3.84 2.58
N ILE A 179 -10.74 -3.15 2.50
CA ILE A 179 -11.70 -3.07 3.60
C ILE A 179 -12.64 -4.28 3.62
N LEU A 180 -13.02 -4.80 2.45
CA LEU A 180 -13.98 -5.89 2.32
C LEU A 180 -13.64 -7.14 3.17
N PRO A 181 -12.37 -7.61 3.25
CA PRO A 181 -12.02 -8.72 4.12
C PRO A 181 -12.42 -8.49 5.57
N SER A 182 -12.20 -7.29 6.10
CA SER A 182 -12.59 -6.94 7.48
C SER A 182 -14.11 -6.94 7.68
N ALA A 183 -14.88 -6.45 6.70
CA ALA A 183 -16.32 -6.51 6.75
C ALA A 183 -16.83 -7.96 6.77
N LYS A 184 -16.23 -8.83 5.94
CA LYS A 184 -16.55 -10.27 5.89
C LYS A 184 -16.18 -11.00 7.18
N MET A 185 -15.07 -10.64 7.83
CA MET A 185 -14.67 -11.20 9.12
C MET A 185 -15.67 -10.91 10.25
N LEU A 186 -16.43 -9.81 10.12
CA LEU A 186 -17.44 -9.39 11.08
C LEU A 186 -18.83 -9.99 10.81
N GLU A 187 -19.03 -10.76 9.74
CA GLU A 187 -20.33 -11.36 9.44
C GLU A 187 -20.83 -12.24 10.59
N GLY A 188 -22.00 -11.88 11.15
CA GLY A 188 -22.60 -12.58 12.29
C GLY A 188 -21.83 -12.42 13.61
N ARG A 189 -20.91 -11.45 13.70
CA ARG A 189 -20.10 -11.15 14.89
C ARG A 189 -20.27 -9.69 15.29
N GLU A 190 -19.86 -9.37 16.51
CA GLU A 190 -19.77 -8.00 17.03
C GLU A 190 -18.34 -7.76 17.51
N VAL A 191 -17.89 -6.50 17.39
CA VAL A 191 -16.62 -6.03 17.96
C VAL A 191 -16.68 -6.17 19.49
N ASP A 192 -15.57 -6.58 20.09
CA ASP A 192 -15.48 -6.67 21.55
C ASP A 192 -15.72 -5.29 22.21
N LYS A 193 -16.43 -5.26 23.33
CA LYS A 193 -16.82 -4.01 24.00
C LYS A 193 -15.65 -3.21 24.55
N GLY A 194 -14.50 -3.85 24.76
CA GLY A 194 -13.26 -3.22 25.18
C GLY A 194 -12.40 -2.69 24.03
N THR A 195 -12.77 -2.99 22.78
CA THR A 195 -12.00 -2.60 21.59
C THR A 195 -12.78 -1.59 20.75
N GLU A 196 -12.14 -0.48 20.42
CA GLU A 196 -12.68 0.47 19.45
C GLU A 196 -12.23 0.10 18.03
N MET A 197 -13.16 -0.21 17.14
CA MET A 197 -12.85 -0.48 15.75
C MET A 197 -13.32 0.66 14.84
N ILE A 198 -12.41 1.20 14.03
CA ILE A 198 -12.68 2.25 13.05
C ILE A 198 -12.31 1.79 11.64
N VAL A 199 -13.19 2.07 10.68
CA VAL A 199 -12.92 1.88 9.25
C VAL A 199 -12.93 3.24 8.56
N ALA A 200 -11.83 3.60 7.90
CA ALA A 200 -11.63 4.87 7.21
C ALA A 200 -11.29 4.65 5.72
N PRO A 201 -12.30 4.62 4.82
CA PRO A 201 -12.07 4.41 3.40
C PRO A 201 -11.11 5.46 2.80
N GLY A 202 -10.26 5.03 1.87
CA GLY A 202 -9.25 5.90 1.25
C GLY A 202 -9.85 6.91 0.26
N SER A 203 -11.10 6.73 -0.17
CA SER A 203 -11.79 7.63 -1.09
C SER A 203 -13.30 7.56 -0.95
N LYS A 204 -13.99 8.60 -1.46
CA LYS A 204 -15.46 8.61 -1.56
C LYS A 204 -16.01 7.49 -2.43
N GLN A 205 -15.27 7.10 -3.48
CA GLN A 205 -15.65 6.00 -4.36
C GLN A 205 -15.64 4.68 -3.58
N ALA A 206 -14.61 4.42 -2.77
CA ALA A 206 -14.55 3.24 -1.91
C ALA A 206 -15.69 3.24 -0.88
N SER A 207 -15.97 4.38 -0.23
CA SER A 207 -17.11 4.52 0.68
C SER A 207 -18.45 4.23 -0.02
N GLU A 208 -18.64 4.77 -1.23
CA GLU A 208 -19.87 4.57 -2.01
C GLU A 208 -20.07 3.09 -2.37
N MET A 209 -19.01 2.41 -2.83
CA MET A 209 -19.06 0.98 -3.16
C MET A 209 -19.44 0.13 -1.95
N LEU A 210 -18.78 0.34 -0.79
CA LEU A 210 -19.10 -0.35 0.46
C LEU A 210 -20.56 -0.11 0.90
N ALA A 211 -21.07 1.10 0.73
CA ALA A 211 -22.44 1.44 1.11
C ALA A 211 -23.48 0.80 0.17
N ARG A 212 -23.24 0.81 -1.15
CA ARG A 212 -24.15 0.22 -2.15
C ARG A 212 -24.28 -1.29 -2.01
N GLU A 213 -23.18 -1.95 -1.65
CA GLU A 213 -23.13 -3.40 -1.42
C GLU A 213 -23.62 -3.79 -0.01
N GLY A 214 -23.96 -2.82 0.84
CA GLY A 214 -24.51 -3.06 2.19
C GLY A 214 -23.47 -3.24 3.30
N TRP A 215 -22.19 -3.35 2.96
CA TRP A 215 -21.10 -3.59 3.92
C TRP A 215 -20.98 -2.51 5.00
N THR A 216 -21.26 -1.25 4.67
CA THR A 216 -21.25 -0.17 5.67
C THR A 216 -22.27 -0.41 6.77
N ALA A 217 -23.48 -0.87 6.43
CA ALA A 217 -24.52 -1.12 7.41
C ALA A 217 -24.20 -2.34 8.28
N GLU A 218 -23.66 -3.41 7.69
CA GLU A 218 -23.23 -4.61 8.42
C GLU A 218 -22.09 -4.31 9.40
N MET A 219 -21.07 -3.55 8.98
CA MET A 219 -19.99 -3.12 9.87
C MET A 219 -20.49 -2.25 11.02
N MET A 220 -21.37 -1.28 10.74
CA MET A 220 -21.99 -0.47 11.80
C MET A 220 -22.80 -1.32 12.78
N ALA A 221 -23.54 -2.31 12.27
CA ALA A 221 -24.30 -3.24 13.11
C ALA A 221 -23.40 -4.09 14.01
N ALA A 222 -22.20 -4.44 13.53
CA ALA A 222 -21.17 -5.13 14.31
C ALA A 222 -20.45 -4.22 15.34
N GLY A 223 -20.74 -2.91 15.37
CA GLY A 223 -20.15 -1.97 16.33
C GLY A 223 -18.94 -1.20 15.79
N VAL A 224 -18.69 -1.21 14.48
CA VAL A 224 -17.60 -0.45 13.85
C VAL A 224 -17.99 1.02 13.67
N ASN A 225 -17.08 1.93 14.02
CA ASN A 225 -17.17 3.34 13.67
C ASN A 225 -16.71 3.54 12.21
N PHE A 226 -17.63 3.89 11.32
CA PHE A 226 -17.31 4.14 9.92
C PHE A 226 -17.01 5.62 9.69
N SER A 227 -15.76 5.94 9.37
CA SER A 227 -15.24 7.29 9.23
C SER A 227 -15.38 7.86 7.81
N GLU A 228 -15.28 9.18 7.69
CA GLU A 228 -15.18 9.86 6.40
C GLU A 228 -13.83 9.57 5.72
N ALA A 229 -13.81 9.66 4.39
CA ALA A 229 -12.60 9.50 3.59
C ALA A 229 -11.64 10.68 3.77
N THR A 230 -10.80 10.60 4.81
CA THR A 230 -9.82 11.62 5.23
C THR A 230 -8.57 10.95 5.79
N CYS A 231 -7.47 11.70 5.96
CA CYS A 231 -6.28 11.16 6.63
C CYS A 231 -6.52 10.84 8.11
N GLY A 232 -7.39 11.59 8.80
CA GLY A 232 -7.79 11.33 10.19
C GLY A 232 -6.64 10.93 11.13
N ALA A 233 -6.78 9.74 11.74
CA ALA A 233 -5.83 9.17 12.68
C ALA A 233 -4.42 8.92 12.09
N CYS A 234 -4.30 8.69 10.77
CA CYS A 234 -3.01 8.44 10.11
C CYS A 234 -1.99 9.57 10.35
N ILE A 235 -2.45 10.82 10.43
CA ILE A 235 -1.60 11.99 10.68
C ILE A 235 -1.79 12.58 12.09
N GLY A 236 -2.39 11.82 13.00
CA GLY A 236 -2.58 12.23 14.39
C GLY A 236 -3.65 13.32 14.62
N ILE A 237 -4.51 13.61 13.64
CA ILE A 237 -5.68 14.51 13.82
C ILE A 237 -6.78 13.81 14.66
N GLY A 238 -6.66 12.49 14.84
CA GLY A 238 -7.66 11.64 15.47
C GLY A 238 -8.79 11.27 14.51
N HIS A 239 -9.73 10.49 15.02
CA HIS A 239 -11.01 10.20 14.40
C HIS A 239 -12.12 10.71 15.34
N VAL A 240 -13.27 11.06 14.75
CA VAL A 240 -14.44 11.55 15.49
C VAL A 240 -15.44 10.43 15.66
#